data_AF-A0A2K1R5R7-F1
#
_entry.id   AF-A0A2K1R5R7-F1
#
_cell.length_a   1.000
_cell.length_b   1.000
_cell.length_c   1.000
_cell.angle_alpha   90.00
_cell.angle_beta   90.00
_cell.angle_gamma   90.00
#
_symmetry.space_group_name_H-M   'P 1'
#
loop_
_entity.id
_entity.type
_entity.pdbx_description
1 polymer ?
#
loop_
_entity_poly.entity_id
_entity_poly.type
_entity_poly.pdbx_seq_one_letter_code
_entity_poly.pdbx_strand_id
1 'polypeptide(L)'
;MIELGKLTKLRRLGVVKLRREDGKSLCSSIENLRNLRALSLLSVEEDEILDLEHLFSPPPLLQRLYLTGRLETLPHWIPNLESLVRVHLKWSRLKGDPLESLQVLPNLVHLELLQVYEGDTLCFKVGGFKKLKLLGIDKFDELRCVEVEVGALPRVEKLSIQRCKLLEKAPLGIEHLTKLKVLEFFDMPRELIKTLLSHEQGGDYWRVAHIPEVYSTYWRDGGWEVYSLESFNDSSRPSPVIRSQELHTRWK
;
A
#
# COMPACT_ATOMS: atom_id res chain seq x y z
N MET A 1 24.38 4.40 -18.43
CA MET A 1 23.72 5.41 -17.57
C MET A 1 24.67 6.37 -16.84
N ILE A 2 26.00 6.20 -16.91
CA ILE A 2 27.00 6.94 -16.10
C ILE A 2 26.85 8.48 -16.14
N GLU A 3 26.51 9.06 -17.31
CA GLU A 3 26.30 10.51 -17.46
C GLU A 3 25.19 11.06 -16.55
N LEU A 4 24.19 10.23 -16.20
CA LEU A 4 23.12 10.62 -15.28
C LEU A 4 23.68 11.05 -13.92
N GLY A 5 24.72 10.38 -13.43
CA GLY A 5 25.36 10.69 -12.15
C GLY A 5 26.01 12.08 -12.10
N LYS A 6 26.27 12.72 -13.25
CA LYS A 6 26.83 14.08 -13.31
C LYS A 6 25.78 15.15 -13.04
N LEU A 7 24.49 14.82 -13.06
CA LEU A 7 23.38 15.74 -12.79
C LEU A 7 23.17 15.96 -11.29
N THR A 8 24.21 16.37 -10.55
CA THR A 8 24.23 16.41 -9.08
C THR A 8 23.19 17.36 -8.45
N LYS A 9 22.63 18.29 -9.22
CA LYS A 9 21.54 19.19 -8.80
C LYS A 9 20.14 18.59 -9.00
N LEU A 10 20.04 17.39 -9.59
CA LEU A 10 18.77 16.74 -9.88
C LEU A 10 18.01 16.40 -8.59
N ARG A 11 16.72 16.76 -8.55
CA ARG A 11 15.84 16.52 -7.40
C ARG A 11 14.80 15.44 -7.66
N ARG A 12 14.55 15.10 -8.92
CA ARG A 12 13.55 14.10 -9.32
C ARG A 12 14.10 13.32 -10.50
N LEU A 13 14.05 11.99 -10.41
CA LEU A 13 14.49 11.08 -11.44
C LEU A 13 13.36 10.09 -11.71
N GLY A 14 12.94 10.02 -12.97
CA GLY A 14 12.06 8.97 -13.48
C GLY A 14 12.81 8.18 -14.54
N VAL A 15 12.90 6.87 -14.38
CA VAL A 15 13.41 5.95 -15.38
C VAL A 15 12.30 4.99 -15.75
N VAL A 16 11.98 4.93 -17.04
CA VAL A 16 10.95 4.06 -17.59
C VAL A 16 11.60 3.02 -18.48
N LYS A 17 10.93 1.88 -18.64
CA LYS A 17 11.43 0.75 -19.42
C LYS A 17 12.80 0.27 -18.96
N LEU A 18 13.04 0.28 -17.64
CA LEU A 18 14.28 -0.21 -17.05
C LEU A 18 14.39 -1.72 -17.26
N ARG A 19 15.54 -2.16 -17.77
CA ARG A 19 15.90 -3.58 -17.86
C ARG A 19 16.77 -3.98 -16.68
N ARG A 20 16.77 -5.26 -16.35
CA ARG A 20 17.60 -5.84 -15.28
C ARG A 20 19.08 -5.52 -15.49
N GLU A 21 19.56 -5.67 -16.73
CA GLU A 21 20.96 -5.44 -17.12
C GLU A 21 21.46 -4.01 -16.82
N ASP A 22 20.55 -3.04 -16.80
CA ASP A 22 20.88 -1.64 -16.54
C ASP A 22 20.95 -1.30 -15.04
N GLY A 23 20.37 -2.13 -14.18
CA GLY A 23 20.15 -1.87 -12.75
C GLY A 23 21.42 -1.48 -12.01
N LYS A 24 22.51 -2.24 -12.19
CA LYS A 24 23.82 -1.92 -11.61
C LYS A 24 24.34 -0.54 -12.03
N SER A 25 24.28 -0.23 -13.33
CA SER A 25 24.77 1.05 -13.86
C SER A 25 23.92 2.23 -13.39
N LEU A 26 22.62 2.01 -13.21
CA LEU A 26 21.69 2.98 -12.64
C LEU A 26 22.00 3.25 -11.17
N CYS A 27 22.18 2.20 -10.37
CA CYS A 27 22.54 2.31 -8.96
C CYS A 27 23.78 3.17 -8.77
N SER A 28 24.87 2.89 -9.48
CA SER A 28 26.10 3.70 -9.42
C SER A 28 25.88 5.16 -9.83
N SER A 29 24.93 5.43 -10.74
CA SER A 29 24.59 6.79 -11.14
C SER A 29 23.81 7.51 -10.04
N ILE A 30 22.85 6.82 -9.41
CA ILE A 30 22.00 7.34 -8.33
C ILE A 30 22.81 7.71 -7.09
N GLU A 31 23.88 6.99 -6.77
CA GLU A 31 24.76 7.29 -5.63
C GLU A 31 25.39 8.69 -5.68
N ASN A 32 25.57 9.24 -6.89
CA ASN A 32 26.08 10.59 -7.11
C ASN A 32 25.00 11.68 -6.96
N LEU A 33 23.71 11.30 -6.97
CA LEU A 33 22.57 12.22 -6.94
C LEU A 33 22.17 12.57 -5.51
N ARG A 34 23.08 13.15 -4.72
CA ARG A 34 22.88 13.45 -3.30
C ARG A 34 21.70 14.41 -3.00
N ASN A 35 21.27 15.19 -4.00
CA ASN A 35 20.12 16.10 -3.90
C ASN A 35 18.77 15.48 -4.32
N LEU A 36 18.76 14.19 -4.68
CA LEU A 36 17.56 13.53 -5.17
C LEU A 36 16.50 13.41 -4.07
N ARG A 37 15.27 13.83 -4.38
CA ARG A 37 14.11 13.82 -3.48
C ARG A 37 12.99 12.88 -3.93
N ALA A 38 12.93 12.56 -5.21
CA ALA A 38 11.97 11.60 -5.74
C ALA A 38 12.64 10.69 -6.76
N LEU A 39 12.42 9.38 -6.61
CA LEU A 39 12.90 8.35 -7.52
C LEU A 39 11.70 7.51 -7.97
N SER A 40 11.52 7.40 -9.29
CA SER A 40 10.49 6.58 -9.91
C SER A 40 11.14 5.63 -10.91
N LEU A 41 11.03 4.33 -10.67
CA LEU A 41 11.59 3.29 -11.54
C LEU A 41 10.46 2.40 -12.03
N LEU A 42 10.35 2.30 -13.35
CA LEU A 42 9.38 1.46 -14.04
C LEU A 42 10.13 0.48 -14.93
N SER A 43 9.98 -0.81 -14.67
CA SER A 43 10.51 -1.89 -15.48
C SER A 43 9.93 -1.87 -16.90
N VAL A 44 10.60 -2.52 -17.85
CA VAL A 44 10.09 -2.63 -19.23
C VAL A 44 8.80 -3.45 -19.32
N GLU A 45 8.66 -4.45 -18.46
CA GLU A 45 7.51 -5.35 -18.39
C GLU A 45 7.19 -5.69 -16.93
N GLU A 46 5.99 -6.20 -16.64
CA GLU A 46 5.55 -6.53 -15.27
C GLU A 46 6.48 -7.53 -14.58
N ASP A 47 6.93 -8.55 -15.32
CA ASP A 47 7.77 -9.63 -14.80
C ASP A 47 9.27 -9.32 -14.81
N GLU A 48 9.68 -8.20 -15.42
CA GLU A 48 11.09 -7.80 -15.45
C GLU A 48 11.57 -7.38 -14.06
N ILE A 49 12.74 -7.90 -13.68
CA ILE A 49 13.33 -7.66 -12.36
C ILE A 49 14.02 -6.30 -12.32
N LEU A 50 13.64 -5.48 -11.34
CA LEU A 50 14.37 -4.28 -10.96
C LEU A 50 15.55 -4.67 -10.06
N ASP A 51 16.72 -4.87 -10.67
CA ASP A 51 17.96 -5.16 -9.92
C ASP A 51 18.52 -3.89 -9.26
N LEU A 52 18.17 -3.70 -7.99
CA LEU A 52 18.50 -2.52 -7.17
C LEU A 52 19.37 -2.85 -5.95
N GLU A 53 19.90 -4.07 -5.87
CA GLU A 53 20.72 -4.55 -4.75
C GLU A 53 22.11 -3.88 -4.72
N HIS A 54 22.53 -3.33 -5.86
CA HIS A 54 23.81 -2.66 -6.04
C HIS A 54 23.87 -1.21 -5.56
N LEU A 55 22.81 -0.69 -4.92
CA LEU A 55 22.80 0.66 -4.35
C LEU A 55 23.20 0.61 -2.87
N PHE A 56 24.42 1.04 -2.55
CA PHE A 56 24.97 1.01 -1.19
C PHE A 56 24.90 2.36 -0.50
N SER A 57 24.97 3.45 -1.27
CA SER A 57 24.86 4.82 -0.77
C SER A 57 23.62 5.52 -1.32
N PRO A 58 22.40 5.19 -0.82
CA PRO A 58 21.19 5.81 -1.33
C PRO A 58 21.17 7.32 -1.07
N PRO A 59 20.49 8.13 -1.91
CA PRO A 59 20.39 9.56 -1.70
C PRO A 59 19.74 9.90 -0.35
N PRO A 60 20.42 10.64 0.55
CA PRO A 60 19.94 10.84 1.93
C PRO A 60 18.69 11.73 2.03
N LEU A 61 18.44 12.53 0.98
CA LEU A 61 17.30 13.45 0.89
C LEU A 61 16.09 12.82 0.18
N LEU A 62 16.11 11.51 -0.09
CA LEU A 62 15.03 10.85 -0.81
C LEU A 62 13.75 10.83 0.03
N GLN A 63 12.70 11.46 -0.50
CA GLN A 63 11.41 11.63 0.19
C GLN A 63 10.30 10.79 -0.42
N ARG A 64 10.42 10.45 -1.71
CA ARG A 64 9.40 9.70 -2.45
C ARG A 64 10.05 8.62 -3.30
N LEU A 65 9.57 7.39 -3.14
CA LEU A 65 10.06 6.23 -3.86
C LEU A 65 8.88 5.53 -4.54
N TYR A 66 8.98 5.34 -5.85
CA TYR A 66 8.02 4.62 -6.67
C TYR A 66 8.76 3.51 -7.41
N LEU A 67 8.47 2.26 -7.10
CA LEU A 67 9.03 1.10 -7.77
C LEU A 67 7.89 0.33 -8.44
N THR A 68 7.97 0.15 -9.75
CA THR A 68 7.01 -0.62 -10.54
C THR A 68 7.75 -1.66 -11.36
N GLY A 69 7.62 -2.93 -10.96
CA GLY A 69 8.34 -4.06 -11.52
C GLY A 69 8.68 -5.09 -10.44
N ARG A 70 9.11 -6.27 -10.87
CA ARG A 70 9.42 -7.39 -9.98
C ARG A 70 10.67 -7.12 -9.15
N LEU A 71 10.65 -7.54 -7.89
CA LEU A 71 11.79 -7.49 -6.98
C LEU A 71 12.09 -8.91 -6.46
N GLU A 72 13.34 -9.33 -6.48
CA GLU A 72 13.73 -10.60 -5.85
C GLU A 72 13.58 -10.50 -4.32
N THR A 73 14.06 -9.39 -3.77
CA THR A 73 13.92 -8.98 -2.37
C THR A 73 13.60 -7.50 -2.28
N LEU A 74 13.06 -7.05 -1.16
CA LEU A 74 12.95 -5.62 -0.91
C LEU A 74 14.39 -5.06 -0.76
N PRO A 75 14.81 -4.05 -1.54
CA PRO A 75 16.19 -3.59 -1.52
C PRO A 75 16.66 -3.16 -0.12
N HIS A 76 17.84 -3.66 0.30
CA HIS A 76 18.39 -3.51 1.66
C HIS A 76 18.56 -2.05 2.12
N TRP A 77 18.67 -1.11 1.19
CA TRP A 77 18.86 0.30 1.46
C TRP A 77 17.56 1.04 1.80
N ILE A 78 16.38 0.48 1.48
CA ILE A 78 15.10 1.15 1.72
C ILE A 78 14.87 1.43 3.21
N PRO A 79 15.03 0.46 4.14
CA PRO A 79 14.81 0.70 5.57
C PRO A 79 15.68 1.81 6.18
N ASN A 80 16.83 2.12 5.54
CA ASN A 80 17.79 3.12 6.00
C ASN A 80 17.44 4.55 5.56
N LEU A 81 16.36 4.76 4.80
CA LEU A 81 15.97 6.06 4.28
C LEU A 81 15.15 6.87 5.30
N GLU A 82 15.85 7.60 6.17
CA GLU A 82 15.21 8.43 7.20
C GLU A 82 14.28 9.52 6.64
N SER A 83 14.57 10.06 5.47
CA SER A 83 13.79 11.15 4.84
C SER A 83 12.52 10.67 4.12
N LEU A 84 12.28 9.36 4.03
CA LEU A 84 11.23 8.81 3.19
C LEU A 84 9.85 9.07 3.77
N VAL A 85 9.00 9.76 3.01
CA VAL A 85 7.64 10.16 3.41
C VAL A 85 6.58 9.38 2.63
N ARG A 86 6.89 8.98 1.40
CA ARG A 86 5.97 8.22 0.53
C ARG A 86 6.68 7.06 -0.15
N VAL A 87 6.07 5.89 -0.07
CA VAL A 87 6.48 4.68 -0.79
C VAL A 87 5.30 4.17 -1.60
N HIS A 88 5.54 3.87 -2.86
CA HIS A 88 4.62 3.15 -3.74
C HIS A 88 5.37 1.97 -4.34
N LEU A 89 4.91 0.76 -4.04
CA LEU A 89 5.42 -0.47 -4.63
C LEU A 89 4.34 -1.09 -5.49
N LYS A 90 4.70 -1.48 -6.70
CA LYS A 90 3.80 -2.08 -7.67
C LYS A 90 4.47 -3.26 -8.36
N TRP A 91 3.76 -4.38 -8.45
CA TRP A 91 4.21 -5.59 -9.16
C TRP A 91 5.48 -6.24 -8.59
N SER A 92 5.81 -5.98 -7.33
CA SER A 92 7.07 -6.46 -6.74
C SER A 92 7.12 -7.97 -6.54
N ARG A 93 5.97 -8.64 -6.33
CA ARG A 93 5.85 -10.10 -6.20
C ARG A 93 6.85 -10.72 -5.19
N LEU A 94 7.04 -10.05 -4.06
CA LEU A 94 7.94 -10.46 -2.99
C LEU A 94 7.47 -11.77 -2.35
N LYS A 95 8.43 -12.62 -1.97
CA LYS A 95 8.17 -13.88 -1.23
C LYS A 95 8.12 -13.70 0.29
N GLY A 96 8.78 -12.67 0.81
CA GLY A 96 8.74 -12.28 2.23
C GLY A 96 7.85 -11.06 2.47
N ASP A 97 7.31 -10.91 3.68
CA ASP A 97 6.43 -9.81 4.04
C ASP A 97 7.19 -8.46 3.91
N PRO A 98 6.75 -7.54 3.01
CA PRO A 98 7.41 -6.25 2.83
C PRO A 98 7.37 -5.38 4.09
N LEU A 99 6.41 -5.59 4.98
CA LEU A 99 6.21 -4.77 6.17
C LEU A 99 7.34 -4.95 7.18
N GLU A 100 8.03 -6.10 7.20
CA GLU A 100 9.16 -6.34 8.12
C GLU A 100 10.23 -5.25 8.00
N SER A 101 10.47 -4.82 6.76
CA SER A 101 11.45 -3.80 6.39
C SER A 101 10.86 -2.40 6.30
N LEU A 102 9.61 -2.24 5.88
CA LEU A 102 9.01 -0.91 5.69
C LEU A 102 8.53 -0.28 7.01
N GLN A 103 8.18 -1.07 8.01
CA GLN A 103 7.60 -0.57 9.27
C GLN A 103 8.56 0.25 10.13
N VAL A 104 9.88 0.11 9.92
CA VAL A 104 10.90 0.84 10.68
C VAL A 104 11.12 2.27 10.19
N LEU A 105 10.58 2.62 9.01
CA LEU A 105 10.76 3.93 8.40
C LEU A 105 10.18 5.04 9.30
N PRO A 106 11.01 5.95 9.84
CA PRO A 106 10.59 6.84 10.93
C PRO A 106 9.65 7.97 10.47
N ASN A 107 9.70 8.32 9.19
CA ASN A 107 9.00 9.46 8.60
C ASN A 107 7.97 9.08 7.53
N LEU A 108 7.69 7.78 7.35
CA LEU A 108 6.74 7.33 6.34
C LEU A 108 5.33 7.76 6.73
N VAL A 109 4.66 8.49 5.83
CA VAL A 109 3.29 9.02 6.00
C VAL A 109 2.31 8.32 5.07
N HIS A 110 2.78 7.89 3.88
CA HIS A 110 1.95 7.30 2.85
C HIS A 110 2.60 6.05 2.26
N LEU A 111 1.89 4.92 2.36
CA LEU A 111 2.30 3.64 1.79
C LEU A 111 1.21 3.11 0.85
N GLU A 112 1.58 2.86 -0.40
CA GLU A 112 0.76 2.17 -1.40
C GLU A 112 1.42 0.87 -1.83
N LEU A 113 0.69 -0.23 -1.71
CA LEU A 113 1.14 -1.55 -2.13
C LEU A 113 0.16 -2.12 -3.15
N LEU A 114 0.61 -2.32 -4.38
CA LEU A 114 -0.17 -2.94 -5.46
C LEU A 114 0.50 -4.23 -5.94
N GLN A 115 -0.08 -5.39 -5.63
CA GLN A 115 0.44 -6.70 -6.05
C GLN A 115 1.92 -6.89 -5.67
N VAL A 116 2.22 -6.59 -4.39
CA VAL A 116 3.61 -6.49 -3.88
C VAL A 116 4.11 -7.78 -3.25
N TYR A 117 3.23 -8.58 -2.68
CA TYR A 117 3.57 -9.75 -1.86
C TYR A 117 2.73 -10.96 -2.31
N GLU A 118 3.35 -12.13 -2.35
CA GLU A 118 2.72 -13.39 -2.77
C GLU A 118 2.38 -14.33 -1.59
N GLY A 119 2.61 -13.89 -0.35
CA GLY A 119 2.16 -14.65 0.82
C GLY A 119 0.75 -14.27 1.25
N ASP A 120 0.26 -15.00 2.25
CA ASP A 120 -1.14 -14.97 2.66
C ASP A 120 -1.45 -14.06 3.85
N THR A 121 -0.43 -13.54 4.53
CA THR A 121 -0.58 -12.77 5.76
C THR A 121 0.32 -11.54 5.78
N LEU A 122 -0.26 -10.37 6.06
CA LEU A 122 0.48 -9.14 6.34
C LEU A 122 0.48 -8.86 7.84
N CYS A 123 1.66 -8.70 8.44
CA CYS A 123 1.80 -8.46 9.88
C CYS A 123 2.32 -7.05 10.17
N PHE A 124 1.46 -6.19 10.71
CA PHE A 124 1.84 -4.89 11.26
C PHE A 124 2.28 -5.07 12.72
N LYS A 125 3.60 -5.06 12.96
CA LYS A 125 4.16 -5.32 14.29
C LYS A 125 4.09 -4.10 15.21
N VAL A 126 4.06 -4.36 16.51
CA VAL A 126 4.03 -3.34 17.56
C VAL A 126 5.13 -2.29 17.37
N GLY A 127 4.76 -1.00 17.50
CA GLY A 127 5.68 0.11 17.34
C GLY A 127 6.08 0.43 15.89
N GLY A 128 5.62 -0.35 14.91
CA GLY A 128 5.79 -0.11 13.48
C GLY A 128 4.97 1.07 12.97
N PHE A 129 5.45 1.71 11.90
CA PHE A 129 4.73 2.76 11.15
C PHE A 129 4.28 3.97 11.99
N LYS A 130 5.19 4.51 12.79
CA LYS A 130 4.91 5.58 13.78
C LYS A 130 4.25 6.85 13.24
N LYS A 131 4.42 7.17 11.94
CA LYS A 131 3.87 8.37 11.30
C LYS A 131 2.93 8.08 10.13
N LEU A 132 2.64 6.81 9.84
CA LEU A 132 1.82 6.44 8.70
C LEU A 132 0.39 6.95 8.90
N LYS A 133 -0.15 7.62 7.88
CA LYS A 133 -1.51 8.16 7.86
C LYS A 133 -2.37 7.51 6.80
N LEU A 134 -1.78 7.21 5.64
CA LEU A 134 -2.46 6.68 4.47
C LEU A 134 -1.85 5.32 4.12
N LEU A 135 -2.69 4.29 4.10
CA LEU A 135 -2.31 2.92 3.74
C LEU A 135 -3.25 2.38 2.67
N GLY A 136 -2.68 2.01 1.53
CA GLY A 136 -3.36 1.29 0.46
C GLY A 136 -2.80 -0.11 0.26
N ILE A 137 -3.68 -1.10 0.22
CA ILE A 137 -3.38 -2.50 -0.05
C ILE A 137 -4.26 -2.91 -1.23
N ASP A 138 -3.65 -3.26 -2.36
CA ASP A 138 -4.38 -3.51 -3.60
C ASP A 138 -3.86 -4.74 -4.33
N LYS A 139 -4.80 -5.58 -4.80
CA LYS A 139 -4.56 -6.75 -5.66
C LYS A 139 -3.51 -7.70 -5.08
N PHE A 140 -3.71 -8.13 -3.83
CA PHE A 140 -2.96 -9.24 -3.25
C PHE A 140 -3.77 -10.51 -3.48
N ASP A 141 -3.34 -11.32 -4.45
CA ASP A 141 -4.11 -12.48 -4.92
C ASP A 141 -4.19 -13.59 -3.85
N GLU A 142 -3.15 -13.78 -3.04
CA GLU A 142 -3.06 -14.83 -2.01
C GLU A 142 -3.41 -14.38 -0.58
N LEU A 143 -3.67 -13.08 -0.38
CA LEU A 143 -3.85 -12.50 0.96
C LEU A 143 -5.16 -12.98 1.60
N ARG A 144 -5.03 -13.66 2.74
CA ARG A 144 -6.12 -14.21 3.56
C ARG A 144 -6.25 -13.51 4.90
N CYS A 145 -5.17 -12.97 5.44
CA CYS A 145 -5.13 -12.35 6.76
C CYS A 145 -4.35 -11.03 6.75
N VAL A 146 -4.84 -10.06 7.51
CA VAL A 146 -4.09 -8.84 7.85
C VAL A 146 -4.13 -8.72 9.36
N GLU A 147 -2.96 -8.73 9.98
CA GLU A 147 -2.80 -8.70 11.43
C GLU A 147 -2.21 -7.36 11.86
N VAL A 148 -2.84 -6.73 12.84
CA VAL A 148 -2.42 -5.47 13.43
C VAL A 148 -2.18 -5.67 14.90
N GLU A 149 -0.91 -5.74 15.30
CA GLU A 149 -0.55 -5.85 16.71
C GLU A 149 -0.92 -4.55 17.46
N VAL A 150 -1.27 -4.70 18.74
CA VAL A 150 -1.56 -3.56 19.62
C VAL A 150 -0.37 -2.60 19.63
N GLY A 151 -0.61 -1.34 19.27
CA GLY A 151 0.42 -0.30 19.20
C GLY A 151 1.12 -0.17 17.84
N ALA A 152 0.76 -0.97 16.83
CA ALA A 152 1.09 -0.70 15.44
C ALA A 152 0.22 0.43 14.86
N LEU A 153 0.71 1.09 13.79
CA LEU A 153 -0.05 2.09 13.03
C LEU A 153 -0.74 3.19 13.88
N PRO A 154 -0.06 3.80 14.89
CA PRO A 154 -0.72 4.64 15.89
C PRO A 154 -1.36 5.94 15.36
N ARG A 155 -1.10 6.29 14.10
CA ARG A 155 -1.54 7.54 13.45
C ARG A 155 -2.29 7.31 12.14
N VAL A 156 -2.62 6.06 11.79
CA VAL A 156 -3.29 5.78 10.53
C VAL A 156 -4.67 6.43 10.53
N GLU A 157 -4.97 7.20 9.49
CA GLU A 157 -6.21 7.96 9.35
C GLU A 157 -7.10 7.37 8.24
N LYS A 158 -6.47 6.73 7.24
CA LYS A 158 -7.16 6.08 6.14
C LYS A 158 -6.52 4.74 5.79
N LEU A 159 -7.36 3.71 5.69
CA LEU A 159 -7.02 2.38 5.20
C LEU A 159 -7.92 2.05 4.01
N SER A 160 -7.32 1.76 2.86
CA SER A 160 -8.04 1.26 1.69
C SER A 160 -7.53 -0.13 1.34
N ILE A 161 -8.45 -1.08 1.19
CA ILE A 161 -8.15 -2.46 0.78
C ILE A 161 -8.97 -2.77 -0.48
N GLN A 162 -8.27 -3.18 -1.53
CA GLN A 162 -8.87 -3.35 -2.86
C GLN A 162 -8.45 -4.67 -3.50
N ARG A 163 -9.39 -5.33 -4.19
CA ARG A 163 -9.13 -6.49 -5.06
C ARG A 163 -8.36 -7.64 -4.39
N CYS A 164 -8.48 -7.81 -3.07
CA CYS A 164 -7.89 -8.93 -2.32
C CYS A 164 -8.95 -10.03 -2.16
N LYS A 165 -9.00 -10.95 -3.13
CA LYS A 165 -10.13 -11.87 -3.33
C LYS A 165 -10.25 -12.99 -2.29
N LEU A 166 -9.19 -13.25 -1.53
CA LEU A 166 -9.17 -14.29 -0.50
C LEU A 166 -9.29 -13.72 0.93
N LEU A 167 -9.35 -12.39 1.07
CA LEU A 167 -9.54 -11.73 2.35
C LEU A 167 -11.04 -11.67 2.67
N GLU A 168 -11.50 -12.67 3.42
CA GLU A 168 -12.92 -12.86 3.74
C GLU A 168 -13.35 -12.29 5.10
N LYS A 169 -12.41 -11.72 5.88
CA LYS A 169 -12.65 -11.14 7.21
C LYS A 169 -11.96 -9.80 7.38
N ALA A 170 -12.47 -8.98 8.31
CA ALA A 170 -11.85 -7.71 8.65
C ALA A 170 -10.41 -7.94 9.16
N PRO A 171 -9.48 -6.98 8.97
CA PRO A 171 -8.15 -7.08 9.55
C PRO A 171 -8.22 -7.31 11.06
N LEU A 172 -7.46 -8.28 11.55
CA LEU A 172 -7.38 -8.59 12.98
C LEU A 172 -6.65 -7.46 13.70
N GLY A 173 -7.22 -6.97 14.81
CA GLY A 173 -6.65 -5.85 15.56
C GLY A 173 -6.98 -4.47 14.98
N ILE A 174 -7.81 -4.38 13.94
CA ILE A 174 -8.30 -3.10 13.41
C ILE A 174 -9.04 -2.28 14.48
N GLU A 175 -9.65 -2.94 15.46
CA GLU A 175 -10.28 -2.33 16.63
C GLU A 175 -9.34 -1.47 17.49
N HIS A 176 -8.02 -1.64 17.34
CA HIS A 176 -7.02 -0.86 18.06
C HIS A 176 -6.64 0.46 17.36
N LEU A 177 -7.08 0.64 16.10
CA LEU A 177 -6.72 1.80 15.27
C LEU A 177 -7.60 3.02 15.57
N THR A 178 -7.49 3.54 16.79
CA THR A 178 -8.33 4.66 17.30
C THR A 178 -8.26 5.99 16.53
N LYS A 179 -7.32 6.15 15.58
CA LYS A 179 -7.20 7.33 14.71
C LYS A 179 -7.75 7.12 13.31
N LEU A 180 -8.18 5.89 12.99
CA LEU A 180 -8.72 5.53 11.70
C LEU A 180 -10.07 6.24 11.50
N LYS A 181 -10.14 7.08 10.47
CA LYS A 181 -11.34 7.84 10.12
C LYS A 181 -12.09 7.18 8.98
N VAL A 182 -11.34 6.64 8.02
CA VAL A 182 -11.87 6.12 6.76
C VAL A 182 -11.33 4.71 6.53
N LEU A 183 -12.25 3.76 6.39
CA LEU A 183 -12.00 2.39 5.93
C LEU A 183 -12.75 2.16 4.62
N GLU A 184 -12.02 1.93 3.54
CA GLU A 184 -12.61 1.69 2.22
C GLU A 184 -12.26 0.29 1.70
N PHE A 185 -13.28 -0.43 1.27
CA PHE A 185 -13.16 -1.69 0.55
C PHE A 185 -13.55 -1.48 -0.91
N PHE A 186 -12.75 -1.97 -1.86
CA PHE A 186 -13.05 -1.89 -3.29
C PHE A 186 -12.97 -3.27 -3.94
N ASP A 187 -14.04 -3.69 -4.61
CA ASP A 187 -14.13 -4.98 -5.30
C ASP A 187 -13.69 -6.17 -4.42
N MET A 188 -14.12 -6.15 -3.15
CA MET A 188 -13.80 -7.17 -2.14
C MET A 188 -14.84 -8.31 -2.10
N PRO A 189 -14.48 -9.50 -1.60
CA PRO A 189 -15.41 -10.63 -1.47
C PRO A 189 -16.69 -10.25 -0.72
N ARG A 190 -17.82 -10.84 -1.11
CA ARG A 190 -19.10 -10.56 -0.44
C ARG A 190 -19.11 -11.10 0.99
N GLU A 191 -18.30 -12.11 1.24
CA GLU A 191 -18.10 -12.82 2.49
C GLU A 191 -17.55 -11.86 3.54
N LEU A 192 -16.53 -11.06 3.17
CA LEU A 192 -16.04 -9.94 3.99
C LEU A 192 -17.15 -8.96 4.34
N ILE A 193 -17.93 -8.53 3.36
CA ILE A 193 -18.99 -7.55 3.62
C ILE A 193 -20.08 -8.14 4.53
N LYS A 194 -20.41 -9.43 4.38
CA LYS A 194 -21.35 -10.11 5.29
C LYS A 194 -20.83 -10.15 6.72
N THR A 195 -19.53 -10.38 6.96
CA THR A 195 -19.00 -10.38 8.34
C THR A 195 -19.05 -8.99 8.95
N LEU A 196 -18.75 -7.94 8.18
CA LEU A 196 -18.82 -6.54 8.63
C LEU A 196 -20.24 -6.10 9.02
N LEU A 197 -21.27 -6.76 8.49
CA LEU A 197 -22.69 -6.48 8.77
C LEU A 197 -23.29 -7.38 9.85
N SER A 198 -22.61 -8.46 10.22
CA SER A 198 -23.14 -9.41 11.19
C SER A 198 -22.88 -8.93 12.62
N HIS A 199 -23.96 -8.82 13.39
CA HIS A 199 -23.93 -8.58 14.84
C HIS A 199 -23.84 -9.88 15.66
N GLU A 200 -23.83 -11.03 15.00
CA GLU A 200 -23.77 -12.34 15.66
C GLU A 200 -22.35 -12.73 16.06
N GLN A 201 -22.24 -13.77 16.90
CA GLN A 201 -20.97 -14.31 17.33
C GLN A 201 -20.18 -14.87 16.13
N GLY A 202 -19.04 -14.25 15.82
CA GLY A 202 -18.24 -14.56 14.61
C GLY A 202 -18.33 -13.49 13.51
N GLY A 203 -19.17 -12.47 13.68
CA GLY A 203 -19.15 -11.25 12.85
C GLY A 203 -18.00 -10.30 13.22
N ASP A 204 -17.70 -9.40 12.28
CA ASP A 204 -16.62 -8.41 12.38
C ASP A 204 -17.14 -6.98 12.60
N TYR A 205 -18.46 -6.76 12.69
CA TYR A 205 -19.04 -5.43 12.88
C TYR A 205 -18.41 -4.66 14.05
N TRP A 206 -18.30 -5.31 15.21
CA TRP A 206 -17.77 -4.71 16.43
C TRP A 206 -16.31 -4.22 16.27
N ARG A 207 -15.54 -4.83 15.37
CA ARG A 207 -14.15 -4.43 15.11
C ARG A 207 -14.08 -3.07 14.44
N VAL A 208 -15.00 -2.79 13.52
CA VAL A 208 -15.01 -1.57 12.70
C VAL A 208 -15.98 -0.50 13.20
N ALA A 209 -16.83 -0.82 14.19
CA ALA A 209 -17.87 0.09 14.71
C ALA A 209 -17.35 1.43 15.25
N HIS A 210 -16.07 1.51 15.61
CA HIS A 210 -15.42 2.74 16.09
C HIS A 210 -14.97 3.68 14.95
N ILE A 211 -15.04 3.22 13.68
CA ILE A 211 -14.56 3.95 12.50
C ILE A 211 -15.72 4.78 11.93
N PRO A 212 -15.60 6.11 11.81
CA PRO A 212 -16.67 6.98 11.34
C PRO A 212 -17.15 6.70 9.91
N GLU A 213 -16.22 6.45 8.99
CA GLU A 213 -16.53 6.28 7.57
C GLU A 213 -16.07 4.90 7.09
N VAL A 214 -17.01 3.96 6.97
CA VAL A 214 -16.75 2.62 6.42
C VAL A 214 -17.54 2.44 5.11
N TYR A 215 -16.82 2.20 4.03
CA TYR A 215 -17.38 2.09 2.68
C TYR A 215 -16.99 0.79 1.99
N SER A 216 -17.92 0.24 1.21
CA SER A 216 -17.64 -0.81 0.23
C SER A 216 -18.06 -0.32 -1.15
N THR A 217 -17.19 -0.46 -2.14
CA THR A 217 -17.39 0.06 -3.49
C THR A 217 -17.21 -1.05 -4.51
N TYR A 218 -18.09 -1.09 -5.51
CA TYR A 218 -18.10 -2.12 -6.55
C TYR A 218 -18.30 -1.52 -7.93
N TRP A 219 -17.58 -2.03 -8.93
CA TRP A 219 -17.88 -1.71 -10.33
C TRP A 219 -19.01 -2.61 -10.85
N ARG A 220 -20.15 -2.01 -11.23
CA ARG A 220 -21.31 -2.71 -11.80
C ARG A 220 -21.93 -1.87 -12.92
N ASP A 221 -22.35 -2.54 -13.98
CA ASP A 221 -23.11 -1.93 -15.09
C ASP A 221 -22.50 -0.63 -15.66
N GLY A 222 -21.17 -0.55 -15.69
CA GLY A 222 -20.44 0.61 -16.21
C GLY A 222 -20.31 1.81 -15.25
N GLY A 223 -20.57 1.61 -13.96
CA GLY A 223 -20.38 2.63 -12.93
C GLY A 223 -19.90 2.07 -11.59
N TRP A 224 -19.38 2.96 -10.74
CA TRP A 224 -19.04 2.66 -9.35
C TRP A 224 -20.25 2.85 -8.46
N GLU A 225 -20.59 1.79 -7.72
CA GLU A 225 -21.60 1.81 -6.68
C GLU A 225 -20.91 1.81 -5.31
N VAL A 226 -21.15 2.84 -4.51
CA VAL A 226 -20.59 3.00 -3.17
C VAL A 226 -21.67 2.71 -2.13
N TYR A 227 -21.37 1.82 -1.19
CA TYR A 227 -22.23 1.43 -0.09
C TYR A 227 -21.57 1.85 1.23
N SER A 228 -22.29 2.51 2.11
CA SER A 228 -21.82 2.80 3.47
C SER A 228 -22.25 1.68 4.41
N LEU A 229 -21.46 1.35 5.43
CA LEU A 229 -21.86 0.38 6.45
C LEU A 229 -23.20 0.77 7.12
N GLU A 230 -23.47 2.07 7.31
CA GLU A 230 -24.74 2.56 7.85
C GLU A 230 -25.94 2.30 6.93
N SER A 231 -25.71 2.28 5.61
CA SER A 231 -26.78 2.06 4.61
C SER A 231 -27.31 0.62 4.56
N PHE A 232 -26.67 -0.31 5.26
CA PHE A 232 -27.10 -1.71 5.35
C PHE A 232 -27.97 -2.02 6.58
N ASN A 233 -28.09 -1.10 7.54
CA ASN A 233 -28.95 -1.27 8.72
C ASN A 233 -30.45 -1.12 8.41
N ASP A 234 -30.79 -0.59 7.25
CA ASP A 234 -32.18 -0.48 6.82
C ASP A 234 -32.59 -1.76 6.11
N SER A 235 -33.62 -2.44 6.62
CA SER A 235 -34.09 -3.80 6.23
C SER A 235 -34.55 -3.99 4.76
N SER A 236 -34.26 -3.02 3.90
CA SER A 236 -34.47 -3.09 2.45
C SER A 236 -33.13 -3.27 1.73
N ARG A 237 -33.14 -3.66 0.46
CA ARG A 237 -31.88 -3.84 -0.30
C ARG A 237 -31.01 -2.58 -0.16
N PRO A 238 -29.74 -2.72 0.27
CA PRO A 238 -28.87 -1.58 0.48
C PRO A 238 -28.76 -0.82 -0.84
N SER A 239 -29.13 0.45 -0.82
CA SER A 239 -29.04 1.32 -1.99
C SER A 239 -27.69 2.02 -1.97
N PRO A 240 -27.01 2.15 -3.13
CA PRO A 240 -25.73 2.84 -3.18
C PRO A 240 -25.90 4.30 -2.80
N VAL A 241 -25.05 4.79 -1.91
CA VAL A 241 -25.00 6.19 -1.47
C VAL A 241 -24.44 7.08 -2.59
N ILE A 242 -23.60 6.54 -3.47
CA ILE A 242 -23.06 7.22 -4.65
C ILE A 242 -23.10 6.27 -5.85
N ARG A 243 -23.55 6.78 -6.99
CA ARG A 243 -23.35 6.19 -8.33
C ARG A 243 -22.59 7.17 -9.21
N SER A 244 -21.42 6.76 -9.70
CA SER A 244 -20.57 7.62 -10.53
C SER A 244 -19.83 6.82 -11.60
N GLN A 245 -19.63 7.40 -12.78
CA GLN A 245 -18.72 6.83 -13.80
C GLN A 245 -17.24 7.07 -13.45
N GLU A 246 -16.96 8.05 -12.59
CA GLU A 246 -15.62 8.33 -12.08
C GLU A 246 -15.48 7.80 -10.66
N LEU A 247 -14.47 6.96 -10.42
CA LEU A 247 -14.02 6.65 -9.07
C LEU A 247 -13.38 7.93 -8.55
N HIS A 248 -14.08 8.68 -7.70
CA HIS A 248 -13.43 9.61 -6.79
C HIS A 248 -12.64 8.79 -5.79
N THR A 249 -11.57 8.18 -6.26
CA THR A 249 -10.49 7.75 -5.42
C THR A 249 -10.13 8.95 -4.57
N ARG A 250 -10.43 8.90 -3.27
CA ARG A 250 -10.03 9.94 -2.32
C ARG A 250 -8.50 9.90 -2.09
N TRP A 251 -7.72 9.61 -3.14
CA TRP A 251 -6.26 9.55 -3.23
C TRP A 251 -5.67 10.90 -3.66
N LYS A 252 -6.27 12.03 -3.22
CA LYS A 252 -5.70 13.37 -3.44
C LYS A 252 -4.71 13.72 -2.33
#